data_AF-A0A2H0RYV3-F1
#
_entry.id   AF-A0A2H0RYV3-F1
#
_cell.length_a   1.000
_cell.length_b   1.000
_cell.length_c   1.000
_cell.angle_alpha   90.00
_cell.angle_beta   90.00
_cell.angle_gamma   90.00
#
_symmetry.space_group_name_H-M   'P 1'
#
loop_
_entity.id
_entity.type
_entity.pdbx_description
1 polymer ?
#
loop_
_entity_poly.entity_id
_entity_poly.type
_entity_poly.pdbx_seq_one_letter_code
_entity_poly.pdbx_strand_id
1 'polypeptide(L)'
;SGLLATIEGTVRGISPVRFAGFYGSDDLIEAVERGDVQLLRDDGDGMWDDGDTAVLLALGEKTDKEGRREIQTTDELLSLLAPGDPVIGEGEVVKAAPHTRYTFFLVRIRGDAALTDADFPLNLRMRNAVTGKKADVLNEIIIDDRTFEHLPLAYASREVFLRRYPQFFPTESGGIGLAGSHRFAEHIIIPSSVTRVEILPGTRMRMGSGVSLLSYAPVIIQGSEGNPVYVEPLTEHPWGSFVVANAREKSEVQWAEFNGGGQMFLNDMFASGMLAFHNSPVTVRDSIFRNSHGDDALNIKYVPVDLVRLHFENSYADALDIDAAPSGVLEDSTFIISDKGLDSNGDGVDLSWSEIDVRNLRIEGFGDKCISVGEHSSLRIRDVELTGCHYGIAVKDASVVDVEGAIFMENDVAVGAYIKKPIFGPSTVTVRHSHFEGNREQQESQNGSTITLEK
;
A
#
# COMPACT_ATOMS: atom_id res chain seq x y z
N SER A 1 0.93 -30.41 7.99
CA SER A 1 2.00 -29.56 7.46
C SER A 1 1.46 -28.17 7.15
N GLY A 2 2.32 -27.17 6.97
CA GLY A 2 1.97 -25.80 6.61
C GLY A 2 3.21 -25.03 6.16
N LEU A 3 3.07 -24.20 5.12
CA LEU A 3 4.13 -23.29 4.66
C LEU A 3 4.37 -22.21 5.72
N LEU A 4 5.63 -21.96 6.05
CA LEU A 4 6.03 -20.94 7.02
C LEU A 4 6.69 -19.74 6.34
N ALA A 5 7.60 -19.98 5.40
CA ALA A 5 8.23 -18.95 4.60
C ALA A 5 8.74 -19.50 3.27
N THR A 6 8.80 -18.62 2.28
CA THR A 6 9.37 -18.90 0.96
C THR A 6 10.64 -18.08 0.79
N ILE A 7 11.74 -18.74 0.45
CA ILE A 7 13.07 -18.15 0.27
C ILE A 7 13.42 -18.19 -1.20
N GLU A 8 13.61 -17.02 -1.81
CA GLU A 8 13.95 -16.91 -3.23
C GLU A 8 15.28 -16.21 -3.44
N GLY A 9 16.11 -16.79 -4.31
CA GLY A 9 17.42 -16.23 -4.65
C GLY A 9 17.75 -16.42 -6.11
N THR A 10 18.30 -15.37 -6.74
CA THR A 10 18.90 -15.48 -8.07
C THR A 10 20.41 -15.51 -7.94
N VAL A 11 21.04 -16.63 -8.35
CA VAL A 11 22.50 -16.72 -8.40
C VAL A 11 22.97 -16.27 -9.77
N ARG A 12 23.88 -15.29 -9.81
CA ARG A 12 24.47 -14.73 -11.04
C ARG A 12 25.97 -14.98 -11.10
N GLY A 13 26.52 -15.11 -12.30
CA GLY A 13 27.95 -15.25 -12.54
C GLY A 13 28.32 -16.65 -13.01
N ILE A 14 29.55 -17.08 -12.76
CA ILE A 14 30.08 -18.38 -13.24
C ILE A 14 30.43 -19.35 -12.12
N SER A 15 30.35 -18.91 -10.86
CA SER A 15 30.69 -19.73 -9.70
C SER A 15 29.42 -20.18 -8.99
N PRO A 16 29.30 -21.47 -8.66
CA PRO A 16 28.20 -21.95 -7.85
C PRO A 16 28.28 -21.39 -6.42
N VAL A 17 27.11 -21.15 -5.87
CA VAL A 17 26.89 -20.73 -4.48
C VAL A 17 26.24 -21.88 -3.73
N ARG A 18 26.50 -21.99 -2.44
CA ARG A 18 25.81 -22.88 -1.53
C ARG A 18 24.93 -22.03 -0.62
N PHE A 19 23.65 -22.35 -0.57
CA PHE A 19 22.81 -21.93 0.55
C PHE A 19 23.31 -22.67 1.79
N ALA A 20 23.93 -21.98 2.73
CA ALA A 20 24.55 -22.59 3.91
C ALA A 20 23.64 -22.57 5.14
N GLY A 21 22.39 -22.09 4.99
CA GLY A 21 21.40 -21.96 6.05
C GLY A 21 21.08 -20.51 6.44
N PHE A 22 20.47 -20.34 7.60
CA PHE A 22 19.86 -19.09 8.07
C PHE A 22 19.91 -19.01 9.62
N TYR A 23 19.36 -17.97 10.21
CA TYR A 23 19.27 -17.81 11.66
C TYR A 23 17.81 -17.87 12.11
N GLY A 24 17.57 -18.43 13.30
CA GLY A 24 16.24 -18.59 13.88
C GLY A 24 16.19 -18.22 15.36
N SER A 25 15.02 -17.82 15.83
CA SER A 25 14.72 -17.68 17.25
C SER A 25 14.87 -19.03 17.99
N ASP A 26 14.92 -19.00 19.32
CA ASP A 26 15.00 -20.23 20.11
C ASP A 26 13.81 -21.18 19.84
N ASP A 27 12.61 -20.64 19.60
CA ASP A 27 11.42 -21.44 19.28
C ASP A 27 11.57 -22.19 17.94
N LEU A 28 12.07 -21.50 16.90
CA LEU A 28 12.34 -22.13 15.60
C LEU A 28 13.45 -23.18 15.71
N ILE A 29 14.46 -22.92 16.52
CA ILE A 29 15.57 -23.85 16.77
C ILE A 29 15.05 -25.13 17.43
N GLU A 30 14.25 -25.01 18.47
CA GLU A 30 13.65 -26.17 19.12
C GLU A 30 12.75 -26.95 18.15
N ALA A 31 12.00 -26.26 17.29
CA ALA A 31 11.17 -26.90 16.28
C ALA A 31 12.02 -27.69 15.25
N VAL A 32 13.18 -27.16 14.86
CA VAL A 32 14.15 -27.89 14.01
C VAL A 32 14.73 -29.10 14.75
N GLU A 33 15.09 -28.99 16.03
CA GLU A 33 15.61 -30.10 16.84
C GLU A 33 14.58 -31.23 17.00
N ARG A 34 13.31 -30.88 17.20
CA ARG A 34 12.20 -31.85 17.26
C ARG A 34 11.87 -32.45 15.89
N GLY A 35 12.43 -31.92 14.81
CA GLY A 35 12.11 -32.29 13.43
C GLY A 35 10.65 -31.99 13.10
N ASP A 36 10.16 -30.84 13.56
CA ASP A 36 8.81 -30.33 13.29
C ASP A 36 8.79 -29.40 12.06
N VAL A 37 9.95 -28.89 11.67
CA VAL A 37 10.17 -28.02 10.52
C VAL A 37 11.14 -28.67 9.53
N GLN A 38 10.88 -28.47 8.24
CA GLN A 38 11.76 -28.88 7.15
C GLN A 38 12.02 -27.73 6.20
N LEU A 39 13.20 -27.71 5.60
CA LEU A 39 13.49 -26.90 4.41
C LEU A 39 13.32 -27.79 3.19
N LEU A 40 12.53 -27.39 2.23
CA LEU A 40 12.33 -28.07 0.96
C LEU A 40 12.94 -27.24 -0.15
N ARG A 41 13.55 -27.89 -1.13
CA ARG A 41 14.02 -27.29 -2.37
C ARG A 41 12.99 -27.55 -3.46
N ASP A 42 12.56 -26.45 -4.08
CA ASP A 42 11.68 -26.42 -5.24
C ASP A 42 12.28 -27.19 -6.42
N ASP A 43 11.43 -27.93 -7.14
CA ASP A 43 11.84 -28.70 -8.32
C ASP A 43 11.91 -27.85 -9.61
N GLY A 44 11.52 -26.58 -9.52
CA GLY A 44 11.55 -25.58 -10.58
C GLY A 44 10.17 -25.06 -11.00
N ASP A 45 9.08 -25.59 -10.45
CA ASP A 45 7.72 -25.16 -10.78
C ASP A 45 7.21 -23.98 -9.93
N GLY A 46 7.88 -23.66 -8.82
CA GLY A 46 7.55 -22.57 -7.91
C GLY A 46 6.36 -22.86 -6.98
N MET A 47 5.94 -24.12 -6.85
CA MET A 47 4.81 -24.54 -6.03
C MET A 47 5.27 -25.44 -4.89
N TRP A 48 4.81 -25.15 -3.67
CA TRP A 48 5.03 -26.06 -2.55
C TRP A 48 4.14 -27.30 -2.68
N ASP A 49 4.73 -28.46 -3.00
CA ASP A 49 4.02 -29.73 -3.11
C ASP A 49 4.88 -30.99 -2.81
N ASP A 50 4.39 -32.18 -3.19
CA ASP A 50 5.05 -33.46 -2.92
C ASP A 50 6.24 -33.75 -3.86
N GLY A 51 6.45 -32.94 -4.92
CA GLY A 51 7.60 -32.99 -5.81
C GLY A 51 8.88 -32.38 -5.21
N ASP A 52 8.72 -31.53 -4.20
CA ASP A 52 9.82 -30.84 -3.54
C ASP A 52 10.75 -31.78 -2.75
N THR A 53 12.04 -31.45 -2.74
CA THR A 53 13.05 -32.30 -2.09
C THR A 53 13.54 -31.71 -0.76
N ALA A 54 13.42 -32.47 0.33
CA ALA A 54 13.88 -32.03 1.64
C ALA A 54 15.40 -31.82 1.73
N VAL A 55 15.80 -30.62 2.14
CA VAL A 55 17.17 -30.24 2.49
C VAL A 55 17.37 -30.43 3.98
N LEU A 56 18.29 -31.31 4.36
CA LEU A 56 18.56 -31.59 5.77
C LEU A 56 19.11 -30.37 6.51
N LEU A 57 18.53 -30.06 7.66
CA LEU A 57 18.95 -28.98 8.55
C LEU A 57 19.68 -29.54 9.78
N ALA A 58 20.69 -28.80 10.26
CA ALA A 58 21.39 -29.05 11.51
C ALA A 58 21.70 -27.73 12.22
N LEU A 59 21.92 -27.77 13.52
CA LEU A 59 22.26 -26.56 14.26
C LEU A 59 23.74 -26.21 14.10
N GLY A 60 24.00 -24.92 13.86
CA GLY A 60 25.33 -24.35 13.86
C GLY A 60 25.72 -23.79 15.23
N GLU A 61 27.00 -23.45 15.36
CA GLU A 61 27.59 -22.89 16.59
C GLU A 61 27.55 -21.36 16.64
N LYS A 62 27.13 -20.70 15.55
CA LYS A 62 27.16 -19.24 15.44
C LYS A 62 25.85 -18.63 15.90
N THR A 63 25.96 -17.36 16.29
CA THR A 63 24.82 -16.47 16.47
C THR A 63 24.94 -15.26 15.54
N ASP A 64 23.83 -14.63 15.22
CA ASP A 64 23.83 -13.34 14.55
C ASP A 64 23.89 -12.17 15.55
N LYS A 65 23.71 -10.94 15.07
CA LYS A 65 23.77 -9.73 15.90
C LYS A 65 22.60 -9.61 16.89
N GLU A 66 21.51 -10.30 16.63
CA GLU A 66 20.29 -10.31 17.45
C GLU A 66 20.29 -11.50 18.44
N GLY A 67 21.37 -12.30 18.44
CA GLY A 67 21.53 -13.44 19.33
C GLY A 67 20.86 -14.72 18.84
N ARG A 68 20.26 -14.71 17.63
CA ARG A 68 19.60 -15.87 17.03
C ARG A 68 20.61 -16.92 16.65
N ARG A 69 20.26 -18.18 16.84
CA ARG A 69 21.17 -19.32 16.58
C ARG A 69 21.12 -19.73 15.12
N GLU A 70 22.24 -20.27 14.66
CA GLU A 70 22.41 -20.70 13.29
C GLU A 70 21.72 -22.05 13.02
N ILE A 71 20.99 -22.13 11.91
CA ILE A 71 20.45 -23.34 11.31
C ILE A 71 21.17 -23.53 9.97
N GLN A 72 21.86 -24.64 9.78
CA GLN A 72 22.69 -24.93 8.62
C GLN A 72 22.09 -26.04 7.75
N THR A 73 22.19 -25.89 6.44
CA THR A 73 21.89 -26.98 5.50
C THR A 73 23.07 -27.95 5.39
N THR A 74 22.82 -29.25 5.52
CA THR A 74 23.88 -30.27 5.53
C THR A 74 24.05 -31.00 4.19
N ASP A 75 23.01 -31.03 3.34
CA ASP A 75 23.10 -31.64 2.02
C ASP A 75 23.75 -30.68 1.00
N GLU A 76 24.95 -31.02 0.53
CA GLU A 76 25.71 -30.14 -0.35
C GLU A 76 25.09 -30.01 -1.75
N LEU A 77 24.44 -31.06 -2.26
CA LEU A 77 23.88 -31.08 -3.60
C LEU A 77 22.56 -30.30 -3.64
N LEU A 78 21.68 -30.58 -2.69
CA LEU A 78 20.39 -29.92 -2.59
C LEU A 78 20.53 -28.46 -2.15
N SER A 79 21.64 -28.09 -1.51
CA SER A 79 21.91 -26.69 -1.17
C SER A 79 22.75 -25.95 -2.24
N LEU A 80 23.15 -26.63 -3.32
CA LEU A 80 23.95 -26.06 -4.40
C LEU A 80 23.07 -25.25 -5.36
N LEU A 81 23.48 -24.00 -5.56
CA LEU A 81 22.86 -23.02 -6.43
C LEU A 81 23.84 -22.68 -7.57
N ALA A 82 23.66 -23.32 -8.72
CA ALA A 82 24.45 -23.06 -9.91
C ALA A 82 23.87 -21.89 -10.72
N PRO A 83 24.69 -20.95 -11.23
CA PRO A 83 24.17 -19.83 -12.02
C PRO A 83 23.70 -20.25 -13.43
N GLY A 84 23.93 -21.49 -13.86
CA GLY A 84 23.55 -21.99 -15.17
C GLY A 84 24.49 -21.51 -16.29
N ASP A 85 23.96 -21.48 -17.51
CA ASP A 85 24.68 -21.07 -18.72
C ASP A 85 24.37 -19.61 -19.09
N PRO A 86 25.31 -18.91 -19.76
CA PRO A 86 25.06 -17.55 -20.25
C PRO A 86 24.01 -17.56 -21.36
N VAL A 87 23.25 -16.47 -21.47
CA VAL A 87 22.32 -16.31 -22.59
C VAL A 87 23.12 -15.88 -23.82
N ILE A 88 23.12 -16.71 -24.86
CA ILE A 88 23.83 -16.47 -26.12
C ILE A 88 22.83 -15.98 -27.18
N GLY A 89 23.11 -14.83 -27.78
CA GLY A 89 22.33 -14.27 -28.89
C GLY A 89 22.90 -14.65 -30.27
N GLU A 90 22.30 -14.10 -31.33
CA GLU A 90 22.81 -14.28 -32.70
C GLU A 90 24.28 -13.88 -32.81
N GLY A 91 25.05 -14.69 -33.54
CA GLY A 91 26.50 -14.49 -33.73
C GLY A 91 27.36 -14.85 -32.51
N GLU A 92 26.86 -15.70 -31.60
CA GLU A 92 27.60 -16.18 -30.41
C GLU A 92 27.94 -15.09 -29.39
N VAL A 93 27.22 -13.97 -29.42
CA VAL A 93 27.42 -12.86 -28.48
C VAL A 93 26.68 -13.15 -27.17
N VAL A 94 27.39 -13.11 -26.04
CA VAL A 94 26.77 -13.18 -24.71
C VAL A 94 25.85 -11.97 -24.51
N LYS A 95 24.56 -12.22 -24.36
CA LYS A 95 23.52 -11.20 -24.11
C LYS A 95 23.27 -10.99 -22.62
N ALA A 96 23.47 -12.03 -21.81
CA ALA A 96 23.36 -11.93 -20.36
C ALA A 96 24.34 -12.90 -19.68
N ALA A 97 24.87 -12.48 -18.53
CA ALA A 97 25.62 -13.38 -17.66
C ALA A 97 24.72 -14.53 -17.20
N PRO A 98 25.29 -15.72 -16.90
CA PRO A 98 24.52 -16.83 -16.40
C PRO A 98 23.81 -16.43 -15.11
N HIS A 99 22.52 -16.77 -15.06
CA HIS A 99 21.73 -16.62 -13.85
C HIS A 99 20.66 -17.68 -13.75
N THR A 100 20.39 -18.15 -12.53
CA THR A 100 19.33 -19.12 -12.25
C THR A 100 18.64 -18.72 -10.95
N ARG A 101 17.30 -18.76 -10.95
CA ARG A 101 16.48 -18.55 -9.76
C ARG A 101 16.33 -19.89 -9.03
N TYR A 102 16.40 -19.83 -7.72
CA TYR A 102 16.16 -20.96 -6.81
C TYR A 102 15.13 -20.56 -5.78
N THR A 103 14.25 -21.49 -5.45
CA THR A 103 13.21 -21.36 -4.44
C THR A 103 13.37 -22.45 -3.39
N PHE A 104 13.17 -22.08 -2.13
CA PHE A 104 13.09 -23.02 -1.01
C PHE A 104 11.87 -22.71 -0.16
N PHE A 105 11.22 -23.75 0.35
CA PHE A 105 10.07 -23.64 1.24
C PHE A 105 10.46 -24.08 2.64
N LEU A 106 10.33 -23.20 3.62
CA LEU A 106 10.40 -23.57 5.02
C LEU A 106 9.00 -23.99 5.47
N VAL A 107 8.83 -25.25 5.86
CA VAL A 107 7.52 -25.83 6.13
C VAL A 107 7.47 -26.46 7.52
N ARG A 108 6.39 -26.24 8.24
CA ARG A 108 6.01 -27.06 9.39
C ARG A 108 5.49 -28.38 8.85
N ILE A 109 6.05 -29.50 9.27
CA ILE A 109 5.52 -30.83 8.92
C ILE A 109 4.58 -31.38 9.99
N ARG A 110 4.81 -31.06 11.28
CA ARG A 110 4.00 -31.48 12.43
C ARG A 110 4.16 -30.50 13.59
N GLY A 111 3.45 -30.73 14.69
CA GLY A 111 3.49 -29.85 15.87
C GLY A 111 2.80 -28.50 15.61
N ASP A 112 3.17 -27.50 16.39
CA ASP A 112 2.65 -26.14 16.39
C ASP A 112 3.69 -25.09 15.95
N ALA A 113 4.84 -25.53 15.43
CA ALA A 113 5.92 -24.65 14.97
C ALA A 113 5.43 -23.53 14.05
N ALA A 114 5.79 -22.30 14.36
CA ALA A 114 5.43 -21.11 13.59
C ALA A 114 6.62 -20.15 13.56
N LEU A 115 6.67 -19.31 12.53
CA LEU A 115 7.56 -18.14 12.56
C LEU A 115 6.88 -17.02 13.34
N THR A 116 7.70 -16.24 14.02
CA THR A 116 7.33 -15.02 14.74
C THR A 116 8.13 -13.84 14.17
N ASP A 117 7.78 -12.62 14.57
CA ASP A 117 8.54 -11.44 14.13
C ASP A 117 9.99 -11.46 14.61
N ALA A 118 10.28 -12.23 15.68
CA ALA A 118 11.64 -12.46 16.16
C ALA A 118 12.48 -13.34 15.21
N ASP A 119 11.86 -14.04 14.26
CA ASP A 119 12.57 -14.82 13.25
C ASP A 119 13.00 -13.98 12.05
N PHE A 120 12.35 -12.84 11.79
CA PHE A 120 12.61 -12.02 10.61
C PHE A 120 13.54 -10.83 10.90
N PRO A 121 14.44 -10.48 9.94
CA PRO A 121 14.75 -11.22 8.70
C PRO A 121 15.58 -12.48 9.00
N LEU A 122 15.37 -13.59 8.27
CA LEU A 122 16.08 -14.87 8.53
C LEU A 122 17.61 -14.80 8.32
N ASN A 123 18.15 -13.69 7.80
CA ASN A 123 19.59 -13.44 7.59
C ASN A 123 20.28 -14.61 6.86
N LEU A 124 20.01 -14.76 5.57
CA LEU A 124 20.44 -15.93 4.81
C LEU A 124 21.97 -16.01 4.72
N ARG A 125 22.49 -17.24 4.66
CA ARG A 125 23.93 -17.49 4.61
C ARG A 125 24.30 -18.10 3.28
N MET A 126 24.76 -17.26 2.36
CA MET A 126 25.28 -17.72 1.07
C MET A 126 26.81 -17.84 1.12
N ARG A 127 27.33 -18.98 0.67
CA ARG A 127 28.79 -19.24 0.60
C ARG A 127 29.20 -19.66 -0.80
N ASN A 128 30.36 -19.20 -1.26
CA ASN A 128 30.93 -19.72 -2.49
C ASN A 128 31.21 -21.22 -2.31
N ALA A 129 30.67 -22.06 -3.20
CA ALA A 129 30.69 -23.51 -3.02
C ALA A 129 32.11 -24.11 -3.12
N VAL A 130 33.05 -23.39 -3.72
CA VAL A 130 34.45 -23.85 -3.88
C VAL A 130 35.34 -23.37 -2.73
N THR A 131 35.26 -22.08 -2.38
CA THR A 131 36.16 -21.46 -1.40
C THR A 131 35.63 -21.47 0.03
N GLY A 132 34.32 -21.73 0.21
CA GLY A 132 33.64 -21.63 1.50
C GLY A 132 33.52 -20.22 2.07
N LYS A 133 34.08 -19.21 1.39
CA LYS A 133 33.97 -17.80 1.79
C LYS A 133 32.53 -17.31 1.64
N LYS A 134 32.17 -16.26 2.38
CA LYS A 134 30.87 -15.59 2.23
C LYS A 134 30.72 -15.15 0.76
N ALA A 135 29.59 -15.48 0.15
CA ALA A 135 29.26 -15.00 -1.19
C ALA A 135 28.71 -13.56 -1.10
N ASP A 136 28.92 -12.78 -2.16
CA ASP A 136 28.30 -11.47 -2.27
C ASP A 136 26.80 -11.65 -2.50
N VAL A 137 26.00 -11.03 -1.64
CA VAL A 137 24.54 -11.06 -1.73
C VAL A 137 24.09 -9.67 -2.17
N LEU A 138 23.52 -9.60 -3.38
CA LEU A 138 23.05 -8.35 -3.96
C LEU A 138 21.65 -7.99 -3.46
N ASN A 139 20.79 -9.00 -3.29
CA ASN A 139 19.45 -8.88 -2.71
C ASN A 139 19.02 -10.23 -2.11
N GLU A 140 18.19 -10.20 -1.08
CA GLU A 140 17.53 -11.38 -0.48
C GLU A 140 16.02 -11.16 -0.55
N ILE A 141 15.28 -12.14 -1.05
CA ILE A 141 13.81 -12.12 -1.02
C ILE A 141 13.38 -13.25 -0.10
N ILE A 142 12.81 -12.87 1.05
CA ILE A 142 12.17 -13.78 1.98
C ILE A 142 10.72 -13.34 2.05
N ILE A 143 9.81 -14.26 1.75
CA ILE A 143 8.39 -14.05 1.80
C ILE A 143 7.89 -14.72 3.08
N ASP A 144 7.33 -13.91 3.98
CA ASP A 144 6.63 -14.40 5.16
C ASP A 144 5.22 -14.85 4.76
N ASP A 145 5.04 -16.15 4.53
CA ASP A 145 3.76 -16.69 4.03
C ASP A 145 2.58 -16.47 5.00
N ARG A 146 2.86 -16.11 6.27
CA ARG A 146 1.82 -15.70 7.23
C ARG A 146 1.05 -14.48 6.75
N THR A 147 1.69 -13.56 6.01
CA THR A 147 1.04 -12.34 5.52
C THR A 147 -0.05 -12.61 4.49
N PHE A 148 -0.06 -13.80 3.88
CA PHE A 148 -1.02 -14.25 2.87
C PHE A 148 -2.09 -15.22 3.41
N GLU A 149 -2.24 -15.35 4.74
CA GLU A 149 -3.18 -16.31 5.35
C GLU A 149 -4.63 -16.15 4.86
N HIS A 150 -4.99 -14.93 4.43
CA HIS A 150 -6.31 -14.60 3.95
C HIS A 150 -6.45 -14.64 2.42
N LEU A 151 -5.37 -14.88 1.68
CA LEU A 151 -5.35 -14.90 0.22
C LEU A 151 -6.30 -15.95 -0.39
N PRO A 152 -6.50 -17.15 0.19
CA PRO A 152 -7.50 -18.10 -0.33
C PRO A 152 -8.93 -17.52 -0.38
N LEU A 153 -9.27 -16.58 0.50
CA LEU A 153 -10.58 -15.92 0.50
C LEU A 153 -10.75 -14.96 -0.69
N ALA A 154 -9.67 -14.43 -1.26
CA ALA A 154 -9.69 -13.59 -2.46
C ALA A 154 -10.12 -14.35 -3.72
N TYR A 155 -10.00 -15.69 -3.71
CA TYR A 155 -10.31 -16.57 -4.84
C TYR A 155 -11.47 -17.54 -4.53
N ALA A 156 -12.13 -17.41 -3.38
CA ALA A 156 -13.30 -18.20 -3.03
C ALA A 156 -14.45 -17.98 -4.03
N SER A 157 -15.33 -18.97 -4.20
CA SER A 157 -16.54 -18.78 -5.02
C SER A 157 -17.50 -17.80 -4.34
N ARG A 158 -18.31 -17.10 -5.14
CA ARG A 158 -19.39 -16.23 -4.67
C ARG A 158 -20.32 -16.95 -3.67
N GLU A 159 -20.64 -18.22 -3.91
CA GLU A 159 -21.48 -19.03 -3.02
C GLU A 159 -20.79 -19.31 -1.68
N VAL A 160 -19.47 -19.54 -1.67
CA VAL A 160 -18.70 -19.67 -0.43
C VAL A 160 -18.74 -18.36 0.36
N PHE A 161 -18.55 -17.23 -0.31
CA PHE A 161 -18.63 -15.91 0.30
C PHE A 161 -20.02 -15.64 0.92
N LEU A 162 -21.09 -15.85 0.15
CA LEU A 162 -22.47 -15.61 0.62
C LEU A 162 -22.88 -16.52 1.79
N ARG A 163 -22.34 -17.74 1.87
CA ARG A 163 -22.55 -18.61 3.04
C ARG A 163 -21.84 -18.09 4.29
N ARG A 164 -20.66 -17.49 4.14
CA ARG A 164 -19.89 -16.93 5.26
C ARG A 164 -20.49 -15.61 5.74
N TYR A 165 -20.95 -14.77 4.83
CA TYR A 165 -21.50 -13.44 5.13
C TYR A 165 -22.98 -13.33 4.69
N PRO A 166 -23.91 -13.95 5.43
CA PRO A 166 -25.34 -14.00 5.06
C PRO A 166 -26.04 -12.63 5.06
N GLN A 167 -25.38 -11.58 5.58
CA GLN A 167 -25.81 -10.20 5.45
C GLN A 167 -25.75 -9.68 4.01
N PHE A 168 -24.90 -10.25 3.16
CA PHE A 168 -24.88 -9.97 1.72
C PHE A 168 -25.88 -10.88 1.01
N PHE A 169 -26.52 -10.37 -0.03
CA PHE A 169 -27.44 -11.12 -0.88
C PHE A 169 -26.93 -11.20 -2.32
N PRO A 170 -27.27 -12.25 -3.07
CA PRO A 170 -26.90 -12.34 -4.47
C PRO A 170 -27.64 -11.30 -5.34
N THR A 171 -26.93 -10.61 -6.24
CA THR A 171 -27.54 -9.80 -7.32
C THR A 171 -27.40 -10.47 -8.70
N GLU A 172 -27.83 -9.81 -9.76
CA GLU A 172 -27.72 -10.31 -11.12
C GLU A 172 -26.25 -10.47 -11.58
N SER A 173 -26.02 -11.25 -12.63
CA SER A 173 -24.71 -11.34 -13.31
C SER A 173 -23.50 -11.67 -12.42
N GLY A 174 -23.71 -12.37 -11.30
CA GLY A 174 -22.64 -12.77 -10.38
C GLY A 174 -22.25 -11.72 -9.33
N GLY A 175 -23.03 -10.66 -9.16
CA GLY A 175 -22.76 -9.62 -8.15
C GLY A 175 -23.28 -9.98 -6.76
N ILE A 176 -22.99 -9.13 -5.78
CA ILE A 176 -23.55 -9.21 -4.43
C ILE A 176 -24.07 -7.84 -4.00
N GLY A 177 -25.04 -7.83 -3.10
CA GLY A 177 -25.63 -6.62 -2.56
C GLY A 177 -25.61 -6.60 -1.03
N LEU A 178 -25.59 -5.40 -0.45
CA LEU A 178 -25.73 -5.15 0.99
C LEU A 178 -26.78 -4.06 1.22
N ALA A 179 -27.68 -4.31 2.17
CA ALA A 179 -28.74 -3.38 2.54
C ALA A 179 -29.05 -3.45 4.04
N GLY A 180 -29.45 -2.34 4.64
CA GLY A 180 -29.81 -2.27 6.06
C GLY A 180 -28.60 -2.05 6.99
N SER A 181 -28.76 -2.32 8.28
CA SER A 181 -27.70 -2.08 9.28
C SER A 181 -27.07 -3.39 9.74
N HIS A 182 -25.74 -3.47 9.63
CA HIS A 182 -24.95 -4.67 9.93
C HIS A 182 -23.76 -4.33 10.81
N ARG A 183 -23.34 -5.31 11.62
CA ARG A 183 -22.14 -5.24 12.46
C ARG A 183 -21.13 -6.25 11.94
N PHE A 184 -19.89 -5.83 11.75
CA PHE A 184 -18.81 -6.69 11.27
C PHE A 184 -17.71 -6.75 12.33
N ALA A 185 -17.42 -7.96 12.80
CA ALA A 185 -16.42 -8.22 13.85
C ALA A 185 -15.15 -8.92 13.31
N GLU A 186 -15.13 -9.25 12.03
CA GLU A 186 -13.99 -9.87 11.33
C GLU A 186 -13.81 -9.22 9.95
N HIS A 187 -12.60 -9.30 9.41
CA HIS A 187 -12.30 -8.80 8.07
C HIS A 187 -13.21 -9.42 7.01
N ILE A 188 -13.67 -8.60 6.08
CA ILE A 188 -14.52 -9.04 4.97
C ILE A 188 -13.66 -9.03 3.71
N ILE A 189 -13.51 -10.18 3.07
CA ILE A 189 -12.76 -10.30 1.82
C ILE A 189 -13.72 -10.72 0.73
N ILE A 190 -14.01 -9.80 -0.18
CA ILE A 190 -14.90 -10.02 -1.31
C ILE A 190 -14.06 -10.60 -2.45
N PRO A 191 -14.29 -11.86 -2.86
CA PRO A 191 -13.42 -12.53 -3.81
C PRO A 191 -13.54 -11.95 -5.22
N SER A 192 -12.49 -12.17 -6.01
CA SER A 192 -12.43 -11.85 -7.45
C SER A 192 -13.47 -12.60 -8.30
N SER A 193 -14.13 -13.64 -7.74
CA SER A 193 -15.25 -14.34 -8.38
C SER A 193 -16.57 -13.58 -8.33
N VAL A 194 -16.67 -12.55 -7.48
CA VAL A 194 -17.80 -11.61 -7.46
C VAL A 194 -17.58 -10.58 -8.56
N THR A 195 -18.60 -10.35 -9.39
CA THR A 195 -18.46 -9.42 -10.52
C THR A 195 -18.63 -7.96 -10.12
N ARG A 196 -19.41 -7.69 -9.06
CA ARG A 196 -19.71 -6.35 -8.54
C ARG A 196 -20.29 -6.41 -7.14
N VAL A 197 -20.05 -5.36 -6.33
CA VAL A 197 -20.65 -5.15 -5.01
C VAL A 197 -21.58 -3.95 -5.07
N GLU A 198 -22.83 -4.11 -4.64
CA GLU A 198 -23.84 -3.06 -4.60
C GLU A 198 -24.22 -2.74 -3.15
N ILE A 199 -23.88 -1.54 -2.66
CA ILE A 199 -24.24 -1.09 -1.32
C ILE A 199 -25.40 -0.08 -1.45
N LEU A 200 -26.58 -0.51 -1.01
CA LEU A 200 -27.84 0.20 -1.26
C LEU A 200 -28.04 1.42 -0.33
N PRO A 201 -28.88 2.39 -0.71
CA PRO A 201 -29.15 3.57 0.10
C PRO A 201 -29.55 3.25 1.55
N GLY A 202 -29.03 4.00 2.51
CA GLY A 202 -29.32 3.84 3.93
C GLY A 202 -28.63 2.67 4.62
N THR A 203 -27.75 1.96 3.90
CA THR A 203 -26.94 0.90 4.50
C THR A 203 -26.02 1.47 5.57
N ARG A 204 -25.92 0.78 6.70
CA ARG A 204 -24.99 1.13 7.79
C ARG A 204 -24.09 -0.05 8.11
N MET A 205 -22.80 0.12 7.85
CA MET A 205 -21.76 -0.85 8.16
C MET A 205 -21.03 -0.41 9.42
N ARG A 206 -21.25 -1.13 10.53
CA ARG A 206 -20.57 -0.86 11.79
C ARG A 206 -19.39 -1.81 11.96
N MET A 207 -18.19 -1.27 11.85
CA MET A 207 -16.95 -2.03 11.75
C MET A 207 -16.26 -2.12 13.11
N GLY A 208 -15.91 -3.33 13.55
CA GLY A 208 -15.13 -3.54 14.79
C GLY A 208 -13.75 -2.89 14.72
N SER A 209 -13.09 -2.77 15.88
CA SER A 209 -11.73 -2.25 15.98
C SER A 209 -10.78 -2.99 15.02
N GLY A 210 -10.09 -2.26 14.15
CA GLY A 210 -9.18 -2.82 13.12
C GLY A 210 -9.85 -3.62 12.00
N VAL A 211 -11.17 -3.85 12.04
CA VAL A 211 -11.87 -4.62 11.01
C VAL A 211 -11.88 -3.86 9.70
N SER A 212 -11.50 -4.56 8.63
CA SER A 212 -11.39 -4.00 7.27
C SER A 212 -12.28 -4.76 6.28
N LEU A 213 -12.65 -4.10 5.19
CA LEU A 213 -13.25 -4.71 4.02
C LEU A 213 -12.28 -4.58 2.85
N LEU A 214 -11.87 -5.71 2.27
CA LEU A 214 -11.06 -5.77 1.06
C LEU A 214 -11.88 -6.37 -0.08
N SER A 215 -12.08 -5.61 -1.15
CA SER A 215 -12.79 -6.04 -2.35
C SER A 215 -11.86 -6.18 -3.54
N TYR A 216 -11.87 -7.37 -4.15
CA TYR A 216 -11.27 -7.61 -5.48
C TYR A 216 -12.26 -7.41 -6.62
N ALA A 217 -13.47 -6.92 -6.31
CA ALA A 217 -14.54 -6.60 -7.25
C ALA A 217 -14.85 -5.09 -7.19
N PRO A 218 -15.32 -4.46 -8.28
CA PRO A 218 -15.75 -3.06 -8.28
C PRO A 218 -16.92 -2.87 -7.30
N VAL A 219 -16.96 -1.71 -6.65
CA VAL A 219 -17.99 -1.36 -5.68
C VAL A 219 -18.83 -0.21 -6.19
N ILE A 220 -20.15 -0.37 -6.07
CA ILE A 220 -21.16 0.66 -6.34
C ILE A 220 -21.85 0.99 -5.02
N ILE A 221 -21.47 2.12 -4.43
CA ILE A 221 -22.11 2.71 -3.25
C ILE A 221 -23.01 3.83 -3.75
N GLN A 222 -24.31 3.59 -3.79
CA GLN A 222 -25.28 4.56 -4.30
C GLN A 222 -26.24 4.93 -3.17
N GLY A 223 -25.80 5.83 -2.30
CA GLY A 223 -26.69 6.48 -1.34
C GLY A 223 -27.59 7.52 -2.02
N SER A 224 -28.29 8.29 -1.19
CA SER A 224 -28.95 9.52 -1.60
C SER A 224 -28.81 10.58 -0.52
N GLU A 225 -29.01 11.86 -0.83
CA GLU A 225 -28.96 12.95 0.15
C GLU A 225 -29.81 12.67 1.40
N GLY A 226 -31.02 12.15 1.22
CA GLY A 226 -31.92 11.81 2.34
C GLY A 226 -31.66 10.45 2.98
N ASN A 227 -30.83 9.59 2.38
CA ASN A 227 -30.54 8.26 2.86
C ASN A 227 -29.13 7.80 2.41
N PRO A 228 -28.06 8.42 2.96
CA PRO A 228 -26.71 8.09 2.57
C PRO A 228 -26.29 6.72 3.13
N VAL A 229 -25.19 6.18 2.59
CA VAL A 229 -24.55 4.97 3.13
C VAL A 229 -23.54 5.37 4.19
N TYR A 230 -23.49 4.62 5.30
CA TYR A 230 -22.57 4.89 6.41
C TYR A 230 -21.61 3.74 6.63
N VAL A 231 -20.31 4.04 6.72
CA VAL A 231 -19.28 3.14 7.24
C VAL A 231 -18.70 3.80 8.49
N GLU A 232 -18.93 3.17 9.65
CA GLU A 232 -18.72 3.80 10.97
C GLU A 232 -18.11 2.80 11.97
N PRO A 233 -17.41 3.28 13.00
CA PRO A 233 -16.87 2.40 14.03
C PRO A 233 -18.00 1.76 14.85
N LEU A 234 -17.81 0.51 15.22
CA LEU A 234 -18.67 -0.22 16.15
C LEU A 234 -18.31 0.04 17.61
N THR A 235 -17.07 0.45 17.88
CA THR A 235 -16.49 0.69 19.20
C THR A 235 -15.89 2.11 19.26
N GLU A 236 -15.33 2.49 20.41
CA GLU A 236 -14.57 3.76 20.58
C GLU A 236 -13.22 3.75 19.83
N HIS A 237 -12.82 2.61 19.27
CA HIS A 237 -11.55 2.43 18.59
C HIS A 237 -11.74 2.47 17.07
N PRO A 238 -10.75 2.97 16.31
CA PRO A 238 -10.85 3.02 14.86
C PRO A 238 -11.06 1.63 14.25
N TRP A 239 -11.88 1.57 13.20
CA TRP A 239 -11.88 0.42 12.31
C TRP A 239 -10.69 0.51 11.35
N GLY A 240 -10.48 -0.54 10.54
CA GLY A 240 -9.39 -0.55 9.56
C GLY A 240 -9.77 0.24 8.31
N SER A 241 -9.67 -0.40 7.14
CA SER A 241 -9.90 0.26 5.85
C SER A 241 -11.00 -0.41 5.03
N PHE A 242 -11.62 0.37 4.14
CA PHE A 242 -12.41 -0.12 3.02
C PHE A 242 -11.52 -0.01 1.79
N VAL A 243 -11.12 -1.12 1.20
CA VAL A 243 -10.18 -1.14 0.08
C VAL A 243 -10.78 -1.84 -1.12
N VAL A 244 -10.65 -1.24 -2.30
CA VAL A 244 -10.89 -1.88 -3.59
C VAL A 244 -9.55 -2.03 -4.31
N ALA A 245 -9.15 -3.27 -4.58
CA ALA A 245 -7.84 -3.59 -5.13
C ALA A 245 -7.94 -4.44 -6.40
N ASN A 246 -7.22 -4.03 -7.44
CA ASN A 246 -7.13 -4.71 -8.74
C ASN A 246 -8.49 -4.98 -9.42
N ALA A 247 -9.53 -4.18 -9.12
CA ALA A 247 -10.81 -4.25 -9.81
C ALA A 247 -10.69 -3.54 -11.17
N ARG A 248 -10.98 -4.26 -12.25
CA ARG A 248 -10.82 -3.71 -13.62
C ARG A 248 -11.89 -2.70 -14.00
N GLU A 249 -13.11 -2.93 -13.55
CA GLU A 249 -14.24 -2.05 -13.83
C GLU A 249 -14.27 -0.88 -12.86
N LYS A 250 -14.87 0.23 -13.30
CA LYS A 250 -14.94 1.46 -12.51
C LYS A 250 -15.90 1.29 -11.32
N SER A 251 -15.42 1.67 -10.14
CA SER A 251 -16.24 1.80 -8.93
C SER A 251 -16.93 3.17 -8.90
N GLU A 252 -18.07 3.24 -8.20
CA GLU A 252 -18.83 4.46 -7.99
C GLU A 252 -19.14 4.61 -6.52
N VAL A 253 -18.84 5.77 -5.95
CA VAL A 253 -19.18 6.12 -4.58
C VAL A 253 -19.94 7.44 -4.60
N GLN A 254 -21.20 7.42 -4.18
CA GLN A 254 -22.03 8.60 -4.10
C GLN A 254 -22.91 8.60 -2.85
N TRP A 255 -23.02 9.75 -2.19
CA TRP A 255 -23.81 9.91 -0.96
C TRP A 255 -23.42 8.89 0.11
N ALA A 256 -22.12 8.82 0.39
CA ALA A 256 -21.55 7.96 1.41
C ALA A 256 -20.81 8.77 2.48
N GLU A 257 -20.86 8.30 3.73
CA GLU A 257 -20.09 8.83 4.84
C GLU A 257 -19.20 7.74 5.41
N PHE A 258 -17.90 8.00 5.39
CA PHE A 258 -16.88 7.18 6.03
C PHE A 258 -16.38 7.92 7.26
N ASN A 259 -16.50 7.30 8.43
CA ASN A 259 -16.13 7.93 9.70
C ASN A 259 -15.29 6.98 10.54
N GLY A 260 -14.18 7.44 11.14
CA GLY A 260 -13.48 6.71 12.21
C GLY A 260 -12.67 5.50 11.77
N GLY A 261 -12.30 5.40 10.49
CA GLY A 261 -11.47 4.32 9.96
C GLY A 261 -9.99 4.72 9.89
N GLY A 262 -9.13 3.73 9.72
CA GLY A 262 -7.68 3.89 9.71
C GLY A 262 -7.03 3.22 8.52
N GLN A 263 -5.97 2.48 8.79
CA GLN A 263 -5.16 1.78 7.80
C GLN A 263 -5.30 0.27 7.91
N MET A 264 -4.83 -0.44 6.90
CA MET A 264 -4.90 -1.90 6.80
C MET A 264 -3.58 -2.46 6.27
N PHE A 265 -3.13 -3.57 6.85
CA PHE A 265 -2.15 -4.46 6.25
C PHE A 265 -2.75 -5.86 6.14
N LEU A 266 -3.08 -6.31 4.93
CA LEU A 266 -3.80 -7.56 4.68
C LEU A 266 -3.36 -8.17 3.35
N ASN A 267 -3.02 -9.46 3.30
CA ASN A 267 -2.49 -10.12 2.10
C ASN A 267 -1.25 -9.40 1.52
N ASP A 268 -0.34 -8.97 2.40
CA ASP A 268 0.85 -8.17 2.08
C ASP A 268 0.55 -6.81 1.41
N MET A 269 -0.72 -6.41 1.39
CA MET A 269 -1.15 -5.13 0.87
C MET A 269 -1.34 -4.14 2.01
N PHE A 270 -0.58 -3.05 1.97
CA PHE A 270 -0.78 -1.91 2.82
C PHE A 270 -1.73 -0.91 2.16
N ALA A 271 -2.77 -0.50 2.87
CA ALA A 271 -3.62 0.64 2.52
C ALA A 271 -3.59 1.66 3.66
N SER A 272 -3.05 2.84 3.36
CA SER A 272 -2.91 3.98 4.26
C SER A 272 -4.24 4.66 4.57
N GLY A 273 -5.20 4.58 3.64
CA GLY A 273 -6.49 5.26 3.71
C GLY A 273 -7.62 4.49 4.39
N MET A 274 -8.50 5.20 5.10
CA MET A 274 -9.79 4.68 5.56
C MET A 274 -10.63 4.16 4.38
N LEU A 275 -10.62 4.86 3.26
CA LEU A 275 -11.08 4.38 1.96
C LEU A 275 -9.88 4.36 1.00
N ALA A 276 -9.68 3.25 0.29
CA ALA A 276 -8.59 3.13 -0.66
C ALA A 276 -8.98 2.44 -1.97
N PHE A 277 -8.42 2.94 -3.08
CA PHE A 277 -8.58 2.37 -4.42
C PHE A 277 -7.20 2.16 -5.05
N HIS A 278 -6.75 0.91 -5.13
CA HIS A 278 -5.44 0.56 -5.68
C HIS A 278 -5.61 -0.19 -6.99
N ASN A 279 -5.06 0.35 -8.07
CA ASN A 279 -5.23 -0.21 -9.43
C ASN A 279 -6.72 -0.52 -9.74
N SER A 280 -7.61 0.33 -9.23
CA SER A 280 -9.07 0.18 -9.31
C SER A 280 -9.71 1.54 -9.59
N PRO A 281 -10.14 1.83 -10.83
CA PRO A 281 -10.64 3.17 -11.18
C PRO A 281 -11.92 3.50 -10.41
N VAL A 282 -12.10 4.78 -10.05
CA VAL A 282 -13.23 5.21 -9.22
C VAL A 282 -13.73 6.61 -9.58
N THR A 283 -15.02 6.82 -9.41
CA THR A 283 -15.63 8.15 -9.24
C THR A 283 -16.20 8.27 -7.84
N VAL A 284 -15.81 9.32 -7.11
CA VAL A 284 -16.35 9.64 -5.79
C VAL A 284 -17.06 10.99 -5.86
N ARG A 285 -18.33 11.03 -5.46
CA ARG A 285 -19.13 12.25 -5.49
C ARG A 285 -19.96 12.42 -4.24
N ASP A 286 -20.26 13.65 -3.86
CA ASP A 286 -21.29 13.96 -2.84
C ASP A 286 -21.10 13.14 -1.55
N SER A 287 -19.86 13.03 -1.08
CA SER A 287 -19.48 12.08 -0.01
C SER A 287 -18.61 12.75 1.05
N ILE A 288 -18.63 12.15 2.24
CA ILE A 288 -18.04 12.73 3.44
C ILE A 288 -17.04 11.75 4.07
N PHE A 289 -15.91 12.29 4.51
CA PHE A 289 -14.85 11.59 5.23
C PHE A 289 -14.61 12.31 6.54
N ARG A 290 -14.78 11.62 7.67
CA ARG A 290 -14.60 12.21 9.00
C ARG A 290 -13.67 11.39 9.88
N ASN A 291 -12.89 12.08 10.70
CA ASN A 291 -12.14 11.49 11.81
C ASN A 291 -11.34 10.27 11.34
N SER A 292 -10.58 10.40 10.25
CA SER A 292 -9.69 9.31 9.84
C SER A 292 -8.54 9.15 10.85
N HIS A 293 -8.01 7.94 10.98
CA HIS A 293 -6.95 7.59 11.91
C HIS A 293 -5.78 6.87 11.22
N GLY A 294 -5.82 6.80 9.89
CA GLY A 294 -4.73 6.28 9.06
C GLY A 294 -3.83 7.43 8.61
N ASP A 295 -2.83 7.07 7.81
CA ASP A 295 -2.00 8.06 7.12
C ASP A 295 -2.85 8.88 6.13
N ASP A 296 -3.92 8.30 5.56
CA ASP A 296 -4.85 9.02 4.68
C ASP A 296 -6.33 8.85 5.12
N ALA A 297 -7.21 9.78 4.73
CA ALA A 297 -8.66 9.51 4.73
C ALA A 297 -9.12 8.82 3.44
N LEU A 298 -8.67 9.30 2.28
CA LEU A 298 -8.88 8.69 0.98
C LEU A 298 -7.54 8.50 0.26
N ASN A 299 -7.22 7.26 -0.13
CA ASN A 299 -5.99 6.92 -0.83
C ASN A 299 -6.28 6.32 -2.22
N ILE A 300 -5.75 6.89 -3.30
CA ILE A 300 -5.97 6.38 -4.65
C ILE A 300 -4.65 6.20 -5.39
N LYS A 301 -4.41 5.00 -5.93
CA LYS A 301 -3.14 4.65 -6.59
C LYS A 301 -3.33 4.07 -7.98
N TYR A 302 -2.52 4.57 -8.93
CA TYR A 302 -2.31 4.00 -10.27
C TYR A 302 -3.51 4.04 -11.22
N VAL A 303 -4.47 4.94 -11.01
CA VAL A 303 -5.71 5.02 -11.82
C VAL A 303 -6.18 6.46 -12.04
N PRO A 304 -6.98 6.72 -13.10
CA PRO A 304 -7.68 7.99 -13.25
C PRO A 304 -8.69 8.23 -12.12
N VAL A 305 -8.90 9.50 -11.77
CA VAL A 305 -9.75 9.90 -10.64
C VAL A 305 -10.76 10.99 -11.00
N ASP A 306 -12.02 10.82 -10.59
CA ASP A 306 -13.02 11.89 -10.63
C ASP A 306 -13.59 12.09 -9.22
N LEU A 307 -13.17 13.17 -8.54
CA LEU A 307 -13.50 13.49 -7.16
C LEU A 307 -14.25 14.82 -7.12
N VAL A 308 -15.52 14.79 -6.73
CA VAL A 308 -16.43 15.94 -6.89
C VAL A 308 -17.29 16.15 -5.66
N ARG A 309 -17.33 17.36 -5.11
CA ARG A 309 -18.18 17.69 -3.94
C ARG A 309 -17.93 16.75 -2.76
N LEU A 310 -16.67 16.67 -2.36
CA LEU A 310 -16.23 15.90 -1.20
C LEU A 310 -16.07 16.81 0.01
N HIS A 311 -16.32 16.26 1.19
CA HIS A 311 -16.09 16.94 2.44
C HIS A 311 -15.20 16.08 3.34
N PHE A 312 -14.02 16.60 3.69
CA PHE A 312 -13.08 16.00 4.61
C PHE A 312 -13.04 16.81 5.90
N GLU A 313 -13.18 16.13 7.03
CA GLU A 313 -13.20 16.76 8.35
C GLU A 313 -12.34 15.95 9.34
N ASN A 314 -11.37 16.62 9.97
CA ASN A 314 -10.52 16.04 11.00
C ASN A 314 -9.80 14.75 10.57
N SER A 315 -9.08 14.80 9.45
CA SER A 315 -8.18 13.70 9.06
C SER A 315 -6.96 13.66 9.98
N TYR A 316 -6.55 12.47 10.44
CA TYR A 316 -5.39 12.35 11.34
C TYR A 316 -4.09 12.83 10.70
N ALA A 317 -3.79 12.39 9.48
CA ALA A 317 -2.69 12.92 8.68
C ALA A 317 -3.25 13.49 7.36
N ASP A 318 -2.99 12.85 6.22
CA ASP A 318 -3.42 13.37 4.93
C ASP A 318 -4.94 13.17 4.75
N ALA A 319 -5.64 14.16 4.21
CA ALA A 319 -7.05 13.96 3.88
C ALA A 319 -7.23 13.22 2.55
N LEU A 320 -6.40 13.53 1.56
CA LEU A 320 -6.44 12.89 0.25
C LEU A 320 -5.02 12.68 -0.27
N ASP A 321 -4.66 11.43 -0.51
CA ASP A 321 -3.42 11.04 -1.20
C ASP A 321 -3.76 10.41 -2.56
N ILE A 322 -3.18 10.98 -3.62
CA ILE A 322 -3.27 10.45 -4.98
C ILE A 322 -1.88 10.20 -5.54
N ASP A 323 -1.57 8.92 -5.73
CA ASP A 323 -0.34 8.44 -6.34
C ASP A 323 -0.58 7.99 -7.78
N ALA A 324 0.14 8.61 -8.72
CA ALA A 324 0.20 8.21 -10.11
C ALA A 324 -1.17 8.17 -10.82
N ALA A 325 -1.97 9.23 -10.68
CA ALA A 325 -3.18 9.42 -11.46
C ALA A 325 -2.86 10.08 -12.82
N PRO A 326 -3.01 9.36 -13.96
CA PRO A 326 -2.64 9.88 -15.27
C PRO A 326 -3.61 10.92 -15.84
N SER A 327 -4.80 11.06 -15.25
CA SER A 327 -5.80 12.06 -15.61
C SER A 327 -6.87 12.11 -14.53
N GLY A 328 -7.60 13.22 -14.45
CA GLY A 328 -8.71 13.33 -13.53
C GLY A 328 -9.07 14.75 -13.14
N VAL A 329 -10.03 14.85 -12.24
CA VAL A 329 -10.45 16.11 -11.62
C VAL A 329 -10.67 15.94 -10.12
N LEU A 330 -10.24 16.94 -9.36
CA LEU A 330 -10.65 17.17 -7.97
C LEU A 330 -11.34 18.54 -7.92
N GLU A 331 -12.65 18.55 -7.63
CA GLU A 331 -13.42 19.79 -7.67
C GLU A 331 -14.49 19.93 -6.60
N ASP A 332 -14.86 21.18 -6.33
CA ASP A 332 -15.98 21.60 -5.49
C ASP A 332 -15.93 21.02 -4.07
N SER A 333 -14.73 20.81 -3.52
CA SER A 333 -14.53 20.03 -2.30
C SER A 333 -13.95 20.87 -1.16
N THR A 334 -14.20 20.43 0.07
CA THR A 334 -13.81 21.17 1.29
C THR A 334 -13.09 20.25 2.27
N PHE A 335 -11.99 20.75 2.84
CA PHE A 335 -11.09 20.03 3.74
C PHE A 335 -10.87 20.90 4.98
N ILE A 336 -11.25 20.43 6.16
CA ILE A 336 -11.23 21.24 7.38
C ILE A 336 -10.65 20.44 8.55
N ILE A 337 -9.68 21.05 9.23
CA ILE A 337 -9.24 20.63 10.56
C ILE A 337 -9.87 21.53 11.61
N SER A 338 -10.75 20.95 12.43
CA SER A 338 -11.39 21.63 13.57
C SER A 338 -10.85 21.17 14.92
N ASP A 339 -10.32 19.94 14.98
CA ASP A 339 -9.79 19.35 16.20
C ASP A 339 -8.28 19.54 16.37
N LYS A 340 -7.82 19.42 17.62
CA LYS A 340 -6.39 19.49 17.99
C LYS A 340 -5.83 18.09 18.20
N GLY A 341 -4.54 17.91 17.90
CA GLY A 341 -3.84 16.64 18.14
C GLY A 341 -3.79 15.71 16.91
N LEU A 342 -3.99 16.27 15.72
CA LEU A 342 -3.73 15.62 14.44
C LEU A 342 -2.24 15.73 14.08
N ASP A 343 -1.78 14.97 13.11
CA ASP A 343 -0.39 14.95 12.66
C ASP A 343 0.04 16.32 12.12
N SER A 344 1.14 16.83 12.65
CA SER A 344 1.74 18.08 12.19
C SER A 344 2.30 18.00 10.77
N ASN A 345 2.48 16.79 10.22
CA ASN A 345 2.94 16.54 8.86
C ASN A 345 1.80 16.22 7.89
N GLY A 346 0.54 16.26 8.35
CA GLY A 346 -0.62 15.94 7.52
C GLY A 346 -0.91 17.05 6.50
N ASP A 347 -1.20 16.62 5.28
CA ASP A 347 -1.53 17.45 4.13
C ASP A 347 -3.03 17.42 3.80
N GLY A 348 -3.58 18.53 3.33
CA GLY A 348 -4.97 18.56 2.85
C GLY A 348 -5.15 17.68 1.61
N VAL A 349 -4.23 17.84 0.65
CA VAL A 349 -4.17 17.05 -0.57
C VAL A 349 -2.70 16.78 -0.88
N ASP A 350 -2.26 15.51 -0.91
CA ASP A 350 -0.94 15.08 -1.40
C ASP A 350 -1.06 14.40 -2.77
N LEU A 351 -0.20 14.80 -3.70
CA LEU A 351 -0.24 14.41 -5.11
C LEU A 351 1.16 14.05 -5.57
N SER A 352 1.34 12.83 -6.03
CA SER A 352 2.62 12.35 -6.59
C SER A 352 2.41 11.73 -7.97
N TRP A 353 3.35 11.93 -8.90
CA TRP A 353 3.31 11.40 -10.28
C TRP A 353 1.97 11.63 -11.04
N SER A 354 1.28 12.74 -10.77
CA SER A 354 -0.11 12.93 -11.22
C SER A 354 -0.31 14.07 -12.21
N GLU A 355 -1.30 13.90 -13.09
CA GLU A 355 -1.74 14.88 -14.10
C GLU A 355 -3.24 15.17 -13.96
N ILE A 356 -3.64 15.87 -12.90
CA ILE A 356 -5.05 16.17 -12.59
C ILE A 356 -5.36 17.67 -12.62
N ASP A 357 -6.63 18.01 -12.88
CA ASP A 357 -7.17 19.37 -12.76
C ASP A 357 -7.76 19.55 -11.35
N VAL A 358 -7.30 20.54 -10.61
CA VAL A 358 -7.75 20.83 -9.24
C VAL A 358 -8.46 22.17 -9.26
N ARG A 359 -9.72 22.24 -8.80
CA ARG A 359 -10.45 23.50 -8.83
C ARG A 359 -11.51 23.67 -7.77
N ASN A 360 -11.81 24.91 -7.40
CA ASN A 360 -12.89 25.25 -6.47
C ASN A 360 -12.80 24.46 -5.16
N LEU A 361 -11.64 24.57 -4.50
CA LEU A 361 -11.37 23.91 -3.22
C LEU A 361 -11.30 24.90 -2.08
N ARG A 362 -11.72 24.48 -0.89
CA ARG A 362 -11.39 25.16 0.36
C ARG A 362 -10.64 24.20 1.29
N ILE A 363 -9.45 24.58 1.71
CA ILE A 363 -8.60 23.79 2.60
C ILE A 363 -8.18 24.66 3.79
N GLU A 364 -8.43 24.17 5.00
CA GLU A 364 -8.25 24.95 6.23
C GLU A 364 -7.61 24.12 7.36
N GLY A 365 -6.51 24.64 7.90
CA GLY A 365 -5.96 24.22 9.20
C GLY A 365 -5.09 22.95 9.20
N PHE A 366 -4.64 22.46 8.04
CA PHE A 366 -3.72 21.31 7.97
C PHE A 366 -2.33 21.66 8.52
N GLY A 367 -1.70 20.68 9.19
CA GLY A 367 -0.45 20.90 9.94
C GLY A 367 0.75 21.26 9.07
N ASP A 368 0.85 20.65 7.89
CA ASP A 368 1.94 20.88 6.95
C ASP A 368 1.47 21.62 5.70
N LYS A 369 1.01 20.93 4.64
CA LYS A 369 0.60 21.60 3.40
C LYS A 369 -0.91 21.54 3.21
N CYS A 370 -1.51 22.66 2.83
CA CYS A 370 -2.87 22.61 2.30
C CYS A 370 -2.90 21.79 1.00
N ILE A 371 -1.98 22.07 0.05
CA ILE A 371 -1.76 21.24 -1.14
C ILE A 371 -0.27 20.92 -1.28
N SER A 372 0.05 19.63 -1.29
CA SER A 372 1.35 19.08 -1.62
C SER A 372 1.35 18.52 -3.04
N VAL A 373 2.36 18.89 -3.81
CA VAL A 373 2.57 18.40 -5.18
C VAL A 373 4.00 17.93 -5.31
N GLY A 374 4.21 16.67 -5.68
CA GLY A 374 5.53 16.08 -5.75
C GLY A 374 5.74 15.14 -6.93
N GLU A 375 6.98 14.66 -7.02
CA GLU A 375 7.42 13.57 -7.88
C GLU A 375 6.93 13.68 -9.34
N HIS A 376 7.50 14.61 -10.11
CA HIS A 376 7.18 14.80 -11.54
C HIS A 376 5.70 15.02 -11.87
N SER A 377 4.92 15.58 -10.95
CA SER A 377 3.51 15.91 -11.22
C SER A 377 3.38 17.16 -12.12
N SER A 378 2.30 17.22 -12.91
CA SER A 378 1.94 18.39 -13.71
C SER A 378 0.48 18.76 -13.51
N LEU A 379 0.23 19.89 -12.83
CA LEU A 379 -1.11 20.25 -12.37
C LEU A 379 -1.53 21.65 -12.81
N ARG A 380 -2.84 21.82 -12.94
CA ARG A 380 -3.51 23.13 -12.98
C ARG A 380 -4.39 23.24 -11.75
N ILE A 381 -4.20 24.30 -10.97
CA ILE A 381 -4.93 24.57 -9.73
C ILE A 381 -5.69 25.89 -9.90
N ARG A 382 -7.02 25.88 -9.73
CA ARG A 382 -7.85 27.05 -9.98
C ARG A 382 -8.84 27.35 -8.86
N ASP A 383 -9.01 28.62 -8.54
CA ASP A 383 -10.09 29.08 -7.65
C ASP A 383 -10.07 28.34 -6.30
N VAL A 384 -8.90 28.27 -5.64
CA VAL A 384 -8.72 27.57 -4.36
C VAL A 384 -8.55 28.56 -3.21
N GLU A 385 -9.09 28.24 -2.03
CA GLU A 385 -8.93 28.99 -0.79
C GLU A 385 -8.12 28.14 0.21
N LEU A 386 -6.93 28.60 0.57
CA LEU A 386 -5.94 27.84 1.34
C LEU A 386 -5.56 28.64 2.59
N THR A 387 -5.99 28.15 3.74
CA THR A 387 -5.99 28.92 4.99
C THR A 387 -5.31 28.19 6.14
N GLY A 388 -4.38 28.89 6.81
CA GLY A 388 -3.84 28.45 8.10
C GLY A 388 -2.98 27.18 8.07
N CYS A 389 -2.34 26.87 6.93
CA CYS A 389 -1.41 25.76 6.79
C CYS A 389 0.06 26.23 6.97
N HIS A 390 1.01 25.31 7.19
CA HIS A 390 2.42 25.68 7.12
C HIS A 390 2.80 26.11 5.69
N TYR A 391 2.44 25.32 4.69
CA TYR A 391 2.45 25.75 3.29
C TYR A 391 1.03 25.82 2.73
N GLY A 392 0.67 26.92 2.06
CA GLY A 392 -0.54 26.94 1.23
C GLY A 392 -0.42 25.93 0.08
N ILE A 393 0.60 26.09 -0.76
CA ILE A 393 0.97 25.09 -1.77
C ILE A 393 2.47 24.81 -1.64
N ALA A 394 2.89 23.55 -1.64
CA ALA A 394 4.30 23.17 -1.78
C ALA A 394 4.50 22.28 -3.00
N VAL A 395 5.43 22.68 -3.88
CA VAL A 395 5.73 21.98 -5.14
C VAL A 395 7.15 21.42 -5.12
N LYS A 396 7.28 20.11 -5.25
CA LYS A 396 8.50 19.35 -5.02
C LYS A 396 8.95 18.60 -6.27
N ASP A 397 10.22 18.21 -6.29
CA ASP A 397 10.72 17.04 -7.02
C ASP A 397 10.36 17.04 -8.52
N ALA A 398 10.83 18.06 -9.24
CA ALA A 398 10.64 18.26 -10.68
C ALA A 398 9.18 18.36 -11.15
N SER A 399 8.28 18.74 -10.26
CA SER A 399 6.88 19.02 -10.59
C SER A 399 6.70 20.42 -11.18
N VAL A 400 5.65 20.58 -12.00
CA VAL A 400 5.29 21.82 -12.67
C VAL A 400 3.84 22.16 -12.38
N VAL A 401 3.58 23.30 -11.75
CA VAL A 401 2.23 23.69 -11.32
C VAL A 401 1.88 25.09 -11.82
N ASP A 402 0.69 25.20 -12.38
CA ASP A 402 0.07 26.46 -12.78
C ASP A 402 -1.12 26.75 -11.88
N VAL A 403 -1.08 27.88 -11.17
CA VAL A 403 -2.08 28.30 -10.19
C VAL A 403 -2.76 29.58 -10.67
N GLU A 404 -4.09 29.61 -10.67
CA GLU A 404 -4.88 30.78 -11.06
C GLU A 404 -6.04 31.02 -10.07
N GLY A 405 -6.25 32.27 -9.66
CA GLY A 405 -7.40 32.63 -8.82
C GLY A 405 -7.34 32.08 -7.39
N ALA A 406 -6.15 31.76 -6.87
CA ALA A 406 -6.01 31.25 -5.51
C ALA A 406 -6.09 32.37 -4.45
N ILE A 407 -6.61 32.04 -3.28
CA ILE A 407 -6.66 32.90 -2.09
C ILE A 407 -5.83 32.21 -1.00
N PHE A 408 -4.70 32.81 -0.65
CA PHE A 408 -3.82 32.33 0.42
C PHE A 408 -4.01 33.19 1.66
N MET A 409 -4.46 32.59 2.76
CA MET A 409 -4.74 33.29 4.01
C MET A 409 -3.99 32.69 5.20
N GLU A 410 -3.29 33.52 5.97
CA GLU A 410 -2.73 33.14 7.27
C GLU A 410 -1.82 31.89 7.26
N ASN A 411 -1.21 31.55 6.12
CA ASN A 411 -0.24 30.45 6.02
C ASN A 411 1.14 30.90 6.52
N ASP A 412 1.99 29.97 6.96
CA ASP A 412 3.39 30.31 7.22
C ASP A 412 4.11 30.69 5.92
N VAL A 413 3.94 29.90 4.86
CA VAL A 413 4.42 30.18 3.52
C VAL A 413 3.28 29.95 2.53
N ALA A 414 2.87 30.96 1.77
CA ALA A 414 1.79 30.79 0.81
C ALA A 414 2.18 29.80 -0.32
N VAL A 415 3.37 29.93 -0.90
CA VAL A 415 3.85 29.05 -1.99
C VAL A 415 5.30 28.61 -1.77
N GLY A 416 5.54 27.31 -1.65
CA GLY A 416 6.87 26.69 -1.54
C GLY A 416 7.28 25.94 -2.80
N ALA A 417 8.56 25.98 -3.17
CA ALA A 417 9.12 25.17 -4.26
C ALA A 417 10.53 24.67 -3.92
N TYR A 418 10.75 23.35 -3.87
CA TYR A 418 12.03 22.77 -3.43
C TYR A 418 12.26 21.33 -3.92
N ILE A 419 13.43 20.76 -3.61
CA ILE A 419 13.76 19.35 -3.87
C ILE A 419 13.76 18.59 -2.54
N LYS A 420 12.84 17.65 -2.35
CA LYS A 420 12.78 16.75 -1.19
C LYS A 420 13.58 15.47 -1.46
N LYS A 421 13.48 14.91 -2.66
CA LYS A 421 14.13 13.67 -3.07
C LYS A 421 15.24 13.95 -4.09
N PRO A 422 16.53 13.75 -3.75
CA PRO A 422 17.66 14.14 -4.61
C PRO A 422 17.74 13.47 -5.99
N ILE A 423 16.95 12.41 -6.24
CA ILE A 423 16.85 11.76 -7.54
C ILE A 423 16.08 12.61 -8.57
N PHE A 424 15.29 13.59 -8.11
CA PHE A 424 14.54 14.51 -8.94
C PHE A 424 15.27 15.85 -9.11
N GLY A 425 14.81 16.63 -10.09
CA GLY A 425 15.27 17.99 -10.37
C GLY A 425 14.45 19.09 -9.65
N PRO A 426 14.76 20.37 -9.92
CA PRO A 426 14.03 21.51 -9.37
C PRO A 426 12.60 21.61 -9.89
N SER A 427 11.68 22.12 -9.08
CA SER A 427 10.27 22.36 -9.45
C SER A 427 10.02 23.76 -9.99
N THR A 428 8.90 23.95 -10.69
CA THR A 428 8.46 25.24 -11.24
C THR A 428 7.00 25.52 -10.88
N VAL A 429 6.74 26.72 -10.36
CA VAL A 429 5.38 27.17 -10.01
C VAL A 429 5.12 28.53 -10.66
N THR A 430 3.99 28.67 -11.34
CA THR A 430 3.48 29.98 -11.78
C THR A 430 2.14 30.25 -11.12
N VAL A 431 1.98 31.44 -10.56
CA VAL A 431 0.77 31.86 -9.83
C VAL A 431 0.25 33.15 -10.45
N ARG A 432 -1.03 33.18 -10.84
CA ARG A 432 -1.69 34.32 -11.50
C ARG A 432 -2.98 34.70 -10.81
N HIS A 433 -3.35 35.97 -10.90
CA HIS A 433 -4.66 36.47 -10.47
C HIS A 433 -5.04 36.06 -9.03
N SER A 434 -4.04 35.93 -8.15
CA SER A 434 -4.21 35.34 -6.82
C SER A 434 -4.08 36.37 -5.72
N HIS A 435 -4.77 36.14 -4.61
CA HIS A 435 -4.81 37.00 -3.44
C HIS A 435 -3.97 36.43 -2.30
N PHE A 436 -3.25 37.30 -1.59
CA PHE A 436 -2.39 36.93 -0.47
C PHE A 436 -2.70 37.85 0.72
N GLU A 437 -3.19 37.27 1.82
CA GLU A 437 -3.55 38.01 3.03
C GLU A 437 -3.01 37.28 4.27
N GLY A 438 -2.42 38.01 5.22
CA GLY A 438 -2.02 37.44 6.52
C GLY A 438 -0.90 36.37 6.52
N ASN A 439 -0.42 35.90 5.36
CA ASN A 439 0.67 34.90 5.31
C ASN A 439 1.98 35.46 5.87
N ARG A 440 2.78 34.64 6.58
CA ARG A 440 4.09 35.06 7.10
C ARG A 440 5.09 35.31 5.96
N GLU A 441 5.12 34.43 4.97
CA GLU A 441 5.87 34.61 3.72
C GLU A 441 4.98 34.33 2.50
N GLN A 442 5.15 35.11 1.43
CA GLN A 442 4.38 34.88 0.19
C GLN A 442 4.96 33.72 -0.64
N GLN A 443 6.29 33.52 -0.60
CA GLN A 443 6.94 32.46 -1.36
C GLN A 443 8.26 32.03 -0.73
N GLU A 444 8.60 30.75 -0.88
CA GLU A 444 9.90 30.18 -0.53
C GLU A 444 10.39 29.26 -1.65
N SER A 445 11.57 29.53 -2.21
CA SER A 445 12.17 28.70 -3.27
C SER A 445 13.55 28.20 -2.90
N GLN A 446 13.81 26.90 -3.06
CA GLN A 446 15.09 26.28 -2.75
C GLN A 446 15.63 25.42 -3.92
N ASN A 447 16.94 25.14 -3.87
CA ASN A 447 17.63 24.18 -4.75
C ASN A 447 17.44 24.43 -6.26
N GLY A 448 17.31 25.69 -6.67
CA GLY A 448 17.12 26.06 -8.08
C GLY A 448 15.68 25.95 -8.58
N SER A 449 14.73 25.63 -7.71
CA SER A 449 13.30 25.67 -8.01
C SER A 449 12.84 27.11 -8.21
N THR A 450 11.81 27.31 -9.03
CA THR A 450 11.38 28.66 -9.44
C THR A 450 9.90 28.89 -9.11
N ILE A 451 9.61 30.09 -8.59
CA ILE A 451 8.25 30.57 -8.33
C ILE A 451 8.10 31.90 -9.08
N THR A 452 7.06 32.00 -9.90
CA THR A 452 6.70 33.23 -10.62
C THR A 452 5.33 33.70 -10.16
N LEU A 453 5.28 34.86 -9.51
CA LEU A 453 4.03 35.50 -9.10
C LEU A 453 3.66 36.61 -10.10
N GLU A 454 2.62 36.38 -10.88
CA GLU A 454 2.05 37.34 -11.84
C GLU A 454 0.89 38.06 -11.15
N LYS A 455 1.08 39.36 -10.91
CA LYS A 455 0.12 40.21 -10.19
C LYS A 455 -1.11 40.56 -11.00
#